data_AF-A0A0G4KAF6-F1
#
_entry.id   AF-A0A0G4KAF6-F1
#
_cell.length_a   1.000
_cell.length_b   1.000
_cell.length_c   1.000
_cell.angle_alpha   90.00
_cell.angle_beta   90.00
_cell.angle_gamma   90.00
#
_symmetry.space_group_name_H-M   'P 1'
#
loop_
_entity.id
_entity.type
_entity.pdbx_description
1 polymer ?
#
loop_
_entity_poly.entity_id
_entity_poly.type
_entity_poly.pdbx_seq_one_letter_code
_entity_poly.pdbx_strand_id
1 'polypeptide(L)'
;MSSELFNKIIDDLVEMEYKEEVHLFFTNEPFLDDRMVEFTKIAKSKLPQAFIFISTNGSVLNLDTYKEVYKYLDLIVINNYSKDNKFKDTNKTIYDFCLSNPEYKEKTVMFMRDEDQLLSSRAGNAPNRQDTLKTIPILCFIPAVHFPIRPDGKVSLCCCDTYGEMTMGDVSKNSIKDIWNSKTYENLNKLMIKGRDKLKICKYCDYWAEAPGLLDHVYSLEDRVKNFKNMSLPLNILENNKDIN
;
A
#
# COMPACT_ATOMS: atom_id res chain seq x y z
N MET A 1 -0.75 14.99 -6.08
CA MET A 1 -2.06 15.53 -5.65
C MET A 1 -1.85 16.96 -5.16
N SER A 2 -2.83 17.87 -5.28
CA SER A 2 -2.72 19.21 -4.68
C SER A 2 -2.88 19.12 -3.15
N SER A 3 -2.31 20.08 -2.42
CA SER A 3 -2.40 20.10 -0.96
C SER A 3 -3.85 20.35 -0.48
N GLU A 4 -4.63 21.11 -1.25
CA GLU A 4 -6.04 21.39 -0.98
C GLU A 4 -6.87 20.11 -1.10
N LEU A 5 -6.65 19.34 -2.16
CA LEU A 5 -7.35 18.07 -2.36
C LEU A 5 -6.96 17.04 -1.29
N PHE A 6 -5.68 16.98 -0.92
CA PHE A 6 -5.23 16.12 0.19
C PHE A 6 -5.93 16.49 1.50
N ASN A 7 -5.96 17.78 1.86
CA ASN A 7 -6.63 18.25 3.07
C ASN A 7 -8.12 17.93 3.05
N LYS A 8 -8.81 18.16 1.91
CA LYS A 8 -10.22 17.79 1.75
C LYS A 8 -10.43 16.30 2.00
N ILE A 9 -9.58 15.42 1.46
CA ILE A 9 -9.68 13.96 1.68
C ILE A 9 -9.54 13.63 3.16
N ILE A 10 -8.58 14.24 3.87
CA ILE A 10 -8.42 14.03 5.31
C ILE A 10 -9.62 14.57 6.09
N ASP A 11 -10.18 15.72 5.70
CA ASP A 11 -11.36 16.29 6.33
C ASP A 11 -12.61 15.41 6.13
N ASP A 12 -12.83 14.88 4.92
CA ASP A 12 -13.88 13.87 4.66
C ASP A 12 -13.72 12.66 5.61
N LEU A 13 -12.50 12.17 5.84
CA LEU A 13 -12.24 11.05 6.75
C LEU A 13 -12.49 11.42 8.23
N VAL A 14 -12.20 12.66 8.63
CA VAL A 14 -12.50 13.17 9.97
C VAL A 14 -14.01 13.22 10.19
N GLU A 15 -14.77 13.75 9.24
CA GLU A 15 -16.24 13.79 9.30
C GLU A 15 -16.87 12.40 9.36
N MET A 16 -16.22 11.41 8.75
CA MET A 16 -16.63 10.01 8.83
C MET A 16 -16.24 9.32 10.14
N GLU A 17 -15.55 10.02 11.04
CA GLU A 17 -14.94 9.46 12.25
C GLU A 17 -14.09 8.22 11.94
N TYR A 18 -13.34 8.26 10.84
CA TYR A 18 -12.62 7.11 10.32
C TYR A 18 -11.45 6.69 11.23
N LYS A 19 -11.37 5.40 11.56
CA LYS A 19 -10.39 4.83 12.50
C LYS A 19 -9.60 3.65 11.95
N GLU A 20 -9.85 3.26 10.71
CA GLU A 20 -9.18 2.13 10.07
C GLU A 20 -7.86 2.62 9.44
N GLU A 21 -7.56 2.23 8.19
CA GLU A 21 -6.26 2.44 7.58
C GLU A 21 -6.24 3.57 6.56
N VAL A 22 -5.20 4.41 6.63
CA VAL A 22 -4.91 5.43 5.61
C VAL A 22 -3.52 5.18 5.05
N HIS A 23 -3.49 4.78 3.78
CA HIS A 23 -2.25 4.49 3.05
C HIS A 23 -1.88 5.73 2.23
N LEU A 24 -0.71 6.32 2.51
CA LEU A 24 -0.25 7.54 1.83
C LEU A 24 0.60 7.25 0.58
N PHE A 25 0.24 6.19 -0.15
CA PHE A 25 0.87 5.76 -1.40
C PHE A 25 -0.14 4.97 -2.24
N PHE A 26 0.15 4.79 -3.54
CA PHE A 26 -0.66 3.91 -4.40
C PHE A 26 0.21 2.93 -5.20
N THR A 27 0.72 3.36 -6.35
CA THR A 27 1.65 2.59 -7.20
C THR A 27 2.90 3.39 -7.56
N ASN A 28 3.15 4.45 -6.81
CA ASN A 28 4.23 5.41 -7.00
C ASN A 28 5.30 5.27 -5.91
N GLU A 29 6.43 5.96 -6.09
CA GLU A 29 7.35 6.25 -4.99
C GLU A 29 6.84 7.49 -4.23
N PRO A 30 6.35 7.36 -2.99
CA PRO A 30 5.78 8.47 -2.23
C PRO A 30 6.77 9.60 -1.98
N PHE A 31 8.04 9.29 -1.70
CA PHE A 31 9.05 10.30 -1.33
C PHE A 31 9.62 11.10 -2.50
N LEU A 32 9.07 10.92 -3.72
CA LEU A 32 9.25 11.90 -4.80
C LEU A 32 8.43 13.18 -4.57
N ASP A 33 7.41 13.13 -3.72
CA ASP A 33 6.70 14.32 -3.24
C ASP A 33 7.41 14.84 -1.97
N ASP A 34 8.02 16.01 -2.05
CA ASP A 34 8.76 16.63 -0.95
C ASP A 34 7.86 17.02 0.24
N ARG A 35 6.55 17.07 0.02
CA ARG A 35 5.54 17.37 1.05
C ARG A 35 5.14 16.16 1.89
N MET A 36 5.70 14.97 1.64
CA MET A 36 5.29 13.75 2.37
C MET A 36 5.44 13.87 3.90
N VAL A 37 6.44 14.60 4.40
CA VAL A 37 6.57 14.87 5.84
C VAL A 37 5.36 15.65 6.37
N GLU A 38 4.96 16.71 5.66
CA GLU A 38 3.81 17.53 6.01
C GLU A 38 2.50 16.73 5.92
N PHE A 39 2.29 16.00 4.83
CA PHE A 39 1.09 15.18 4.61
C PHE A 39 0.94 14.10 5.67
N THR A 40 2.03 13.42 6.04
CA THR A 40 1.99 12.41 7.09
C THR A 40 1.63 13.03 8.45
N LYS A 41 2.21 14.19 8.77
CA LYS A 41 1.90 14.93 9.99
C LYS A 41 0.44 15.36 10.05
N ILE A 42 -0.10 15.92 8.96
CA ILE A 42 -1.51 16.32 8.85
C ILE A 42 -2.42 15.11 9.07
N ALA A 43 -2.17 14.01 8.35
CA ALA A 43 -2.96 12.79 8.46
C ALA A 43 -2.99 12.27 9.90
N LYS A 44 -1.83 12.10 10.54
CA LYS A 44 -1.77 11.59 11.93
C LYS A 44 -2.39 12.53 12.95
N SER A 45 -2.24 13.84 12.75
CA SER A 45 -2.76 14.85 13.68
C SER A 45 -4.28 14.96 13.62
N LYS A 46 -4.87 14.88 12.41
CA LYS A 46 -6.33 14.93 12.21
C LYS A 46 -7.00 13.58 12.46
N LEU A 47 -6.30 12.47 12.21
CA LEU A 47 -6.80 11.09 12.35
C LEU A 47 -5.94 10.31 13.35
N PRO A 48 -5.90 10.70 14.65
CA PRO A 48 -4.99 10.09 15.62
C PRO A 48 -5.27 8.59 15.88
N GLN A 49 -6.53 8.17 15.70
CA GLN A 49 -6.97 6.79 15.87
C GLN A 49 -6.78 5.93 14.62
N ALA A 50 -6.60 6.54 13.44
CA ALA A 50 -6.37 5.79 12.20
C ALA A 50 -4.93 5.27 12.14
N PHE A 51 -4.75 4.14 11.48
CA PHE A 51 -3.46 3.56 11.19
C PHE A 51 -2.87 4.18 9.92
N ILE A 52 -1.81 4.98 10.08
CA ILE A 52 -1.15 5.67 8.98
C ILE A 52 0.04 4.87 8.49
N PHE A 53 -0.01 4.46 7.22
CA PHE A 53 0.92 3.52 6.60
C PHE A 53 1.53 4.07 5.31
N ILE A 54 2.85 3.86 5.14
CA ILE A 54 3.57 4.11 3.89
C ILE A 54 4.37 2.87 3.47
N SER A 55 4.26 2.51 2.19
CA SER A 55 5.21 1.62 1.52
C SER A 55 6.02 2.40 0.49
N THR A 56 7.33 2.21 0.48
CA THR A 56 8.29 2.89 -0.40
C THR A 56 9.31 1.89 -0.93
N ASN A 57 9.97 2.20 -2.05
CA ASN A 57 11.17 1.48 -2.49
C ASN A 57 12.46 2.01 -1.80
N GLY A 58 12.37 3.17 -1.15
CA GLY A 58 13.42 3.83 -0.39
C GLY A 58 14.55 4.45 -1.22
N SER A 59 14.43 4.52 -2.55
CA SER A 59 15.50 5.01 -3.42
C SER A 59 15.85 6.49 -3.23
N VAL A 60 14.89 7.28 -2.75
CA VAL A 60 15.06 8.73 -2.47
C VAL A 60 14.78 9.08 -1.00
N LEU A 61 14.53 8.09 -0.16
CA LEU A 61 14.27 8.28 1.26
C LEU A 61 15.61 8.42 2.00
N ASN A 62 16.01 9.65 2.31
CA ASN A 62 17.17 9.90 3.15
C ASN A 62 16.83 9.70 4.65
N LEU A 63 17.86 9.58 5.48
CA LEU A 63 17.72 9.28 6.90
C LEU A 63 16.95 10.37 7.68
N ASP A 64 17.11 11.64 7.32
CA ASP A 64 16.44 12.74 8.03
C ASP A 64 14.95 12.76 7.70
N THR A 65 14.59 12.63 6.42
CA THR A 65 13.20 12.49 5.99
C THR A 65 12.55 11.26 6.64
N TYR A 66 13.26 10.13 6.69
CA TYR A 66 12.80 8.91 7.37
C TYR A 66 12.50 9.18 8.85
N LYS A 67 13.42 9.80 9.59
CA LYS A 67 13.23 10.13 11.01
C LYS A 67 12.04 11.06 11.24
N GLU A 68 11.80 12.02 10.34
CA GLU A 68 10.66 12.92 10.46
C GLU A 68 9.32 12.22 10.21
N VAL A 69 9.18 11.41 9.16
CA VAL A 69 7.93 10.68 8.92
C VAL A 69 7.67 9.60 9.96
N TYR A 70 8.71 8.95 10.48
CA TYR A 70 8.60 7.90 11.50
C TYR A 70 7.79 8.33 12.73
N LYS A 71 7.89 9.62 13.11
CA LYS A 71 7.16 10.20 14.25
C LYS A 71 5.64 10.13 14.09
N TYR A 72 5.16 10.13 12.85
CA TYR A 72 3.74 10.26 12.51
C TYR A 72 3.17 8.99 11.87
N LEU A 73 4.01 8.04 11.48
CA LEU A 73 3.57 6.75 10.95
C LEU A 73 3.31 5.75 12.08
N ASP A 74 2.41 4.82 11.79
CA ASP A 74 2.24 3.60 12.57
C ASP A 74 3.02 2.43 11.96
N LEU A 75 3.26 2.46 10.64
CA LEU A 75 4.13 1.53 9.93
C LEU A 75 4.76 2.18 8.69
N ILE A 76 6.03 1.86 8.45
CA ILE A 76 6.73 2.09 7.19
C ILE A 76 7.31 0.77 6.68
N VAL A 77 6.98 0.45 5.43
CA VAL A 77 7.54 -0.70 4.71
C VAL A 77 8.49 -0.20 3.63
N ILE A 78 9.75 -0.66 3.68
CA ILE A 78 10.77 -0.36 2.68
C ILE A 78 11.02 -1.62 1.84
N ASN A 79 10.69 -1.57 0.56
CA ASN A 79 10.96 -2.64 -0.40
C ASN A 79 12.30 -2.36 -1.09
N ASN A 80 13.37 -3.01 -0.64
CA ASN A 80 14.68 -2.95 -1.26
C ASN A 80 14.71 -3.84 -2.51
N TYR A 81 14.37 -3.25 -3.66
CA TYR A 81 14.54 -3.89 -4.96
C TYR A 81 16.02 -3.95 -5.33
N SER A 82 16.56 -5.15 -5.51
CA SER A 82 17.97 -5.39 -5.85
C SER A 82 18.17 -6.79 -6.44
N LYS A 83 19.13 -6.94 -7.36
CA LYS A 83 19.69 -8.25 -7.66
C LYS A 83 20.55 -8.76 -6.49
N ASP A 84 20.57 -10.06 -6.29
CA ASP A 84 21.40 -10.76 -5.29
C ASP A 84 21.18 -10.33 -3.82
N ASN A 85 20.01 -9.80 -3.48
CA ASN A 85 19.69 -9.33 -2.12
C ASN A 85 20.72 -8.31 -1.56
N LYS A 86 21.25 -7.43 -2.41
CA LYS A 86 22.12 -6.33 -1.97
C LYS A 86 21.31 -5.11 -1.54
N PHE A 87 21.67 -4.50 -0.41
CA PHE A 87 21.06 -3.22 -0.05
C PHE A 87 21.46 -2.11 -1.04
N LYS A 88 20.48 -1.28 -1.40
CA LYS A 88 20.75 0.06 -1.96
C LYS A 88 21.31 0.95 -0.87
N ASP A 89 22.19 1.88 -1.19
CA ASP A 89 22.91 2.71 -0.21
C ASP A 89 21.96 3.45 0.75
N THR A 90 20.87 4.03 0.24
CA THR A 90 19.85 4.71 1.03
C THR A 90 19.16 3.76 2.02
N ASN A 91 18.76 2.58 1.54
CA ASN A 91 18.12 1.56 2.35
C ASN A 91 19.09 0.98 3.39
N LYS A 92 20.35 0.76 3.03
CA LYS A 92 21.40 0.31 3.95
C LYS A 92 21.58 1.30 5.10
N THR A 93 21.62 2.59 4.78
CA THR A 93 21.76 3.66 5.79
C THR A 93 20.63 3.61 6.81
N ILE A 94 19.38 3.47 6.36
CA ILE A 94 18.21 3.35 7.24
C ILE A 94 18.25 2.04 8.04
N TYR A 95 18.63 0.94 7.38
CA TYR A 95 18.75 -0.36 8.02
C TYR A 95 19.77 -0.36 9.17
N ASP A 96 21.00 0.12 8.91
CA ASP A 96 22.07 0.23 9.92
C ASP A 96 21.66 1.15 11.07
N PHE A 97 20.95 2.26 10.75
CA PHE A 97 20.39 3.15 11.76
C PHE A 97 19.37 2.43 12.64
N CYS A 98 18.42 1.68 12.07
CA CYS A 98 17.44 0.90 12.83
C CYS A 98 18.09 -0.20 13.67
N LEU A 99 19.18 -0.82 13.19
CA LEU A 99 19.95 -1.79 13.98
C LEU A 99 20.53 -1.17 15.25
N SER A 100 21.03 0.06 15.14
CA SER A 100 21.65 0.81 16.23
C SER A 100 20.63 1.50 17.15
N ASN A 101 19.39 1.68 16.68
CA ASN A 101 18.29 2.36 17.40
C ASN A 101 17.04 1.47 17.39
N PRO A 102 16.98 0.43 18.25
CA PRO A 102 15.96 -0.62 18.19
C PRO A 102 14.51 -0.13 18.26
N GLU A 103 14.25 1.03 18.87
CA GLU A 103 12.93 1.67 18.92
C GLU A 103 12.39 1.99 17.52
N TYR A 104 13.25 2.18 16.52
CA TYR A 104 12.85 2.39 15.13
C TYR A 104 12.39 1.10 14.43
N LYS A 105 12.76 -0.08 14.96
CA LYS A 105 12.32 -1.38 14.44
C LYS A 105 10.86 -1.68 14.74
N GLU A 106 10.24 -0.96 15.69
CA GLU A 106 8.86 -1.21 16.09
C GLU A 106 7.88 -0.99 14.94
N LYS A 107 8.14 0.06 14.13
CA LYS A 107 7.29 0.49 13.02
C LYS A 107 7.97 0.40 11.66
N THR A 108 9.19 -0.12 11.58
CA THR A 108 9.94 -0.23 10.32
C THR A 108 10.10 -1.67 9.91
N VAL A 109 9.64 -2.00 8.70
CA VAL A 109 9.82 -3.32 8.09
C VAL A 109 10.53 -3.13 6.76
N MET A 110 11.60 -3.90 6.53
CA MET A 110 12.33 -3.87 5.27
C MET A 110 12.26 -5.24 4.60
N PHE A 111 11.87 -5.25 3.34
CA PHE A 111 11.84 -6.46 2.51
C PHE A 111 12.92 -6.38 1.44
N MET A 112 13.66 -7.48 1.31
CA MET A 112 14.44 -7.72 0.10
C MET A 112 13.50 -8.15 -1.01
N ARG A 113 13.60 -7.49 -2.16
CA ARG A 113 12.82 -7.79 -3.36
C ARG A 113 13.79 -8.02 -4.51
N ASP A 114 13.68 -9.18 -5.14
CA ASP A 114 14.39 -9.43 -6.39
C ASP A 114 13.76 -8.54 -7.49
N GLU A 115 14.59 -7.89 -8.28
CA GLU A 115 14.16 -7.04 -9.41
C GLU A 115 13.50 -7.88 -10.51
N ASP A 116 13.88 -9.15 -10.64
CA ASP A 116 13.33 -10.07 -11.63
C ASP A 116 12.13 -10.87 -11.06
N GLN A 117 11.64 -10.51 -9.85
CA GLN A 117 10.52 -11.19 -9.21
C GLN A 117 9.22 -11.05 -10.01
N LEU A 118 8.65 -12.19 -10.42
CA LEU A 118 7.35 -12.23 -11.10
C LEU A 118 6.17 -12.09 -10.10
N LEU A 119 5.76 -10.84 -9.85
CA LEU A 119 4.59 -10.50 -9.03
C LEU A 119 3.25 -10.60 -9.79
N SER A 120 2.15 -10.23 -9.12
CA SER A 120 0.81 -10.15 -9.72
C SER A 120 0.81 -9.34 -11.01
N SER A 121 0.01 -9.79 -11.98
CA SER A 121 -0.30 -9.11 -13.24
C SER A 121 -0.97 -7.75 -13.08
N ARG A 122 -1.45 -7.39 -11.88
CA ARG A 122 -2.24 -6.16 -11.63
C ARG A 122 -3.42 -6.04 -12.61
N ALA A 123 -4.26 -7.07 -12.66
CA ALA A 123 -5.38 -7.14 -13.61
C ALA A 123 -4.95 -7.11 -15.10
N GLY A 124 -3.72 -7.56 -15.40
CA GLY A 124 -3.12 -7.49 -16.74
C GLY A 124 -2.39 -6.17 -17.06
N ASN A 125 -2.36 -5.22 -16.12
CA ASN A 125 -1.65 -3.95 -16.31
C ASN A 125 -0.12 -4.07 -16.16
N ALA A 126 0.37 -5.11 -15.49
CA ALA A 126 1.80 -5.32 -15.33
C ALA A 126 2.37 -6.11 -16.53
N PRO A 127 3.51 -5.68 -17.11
CA PRO A 127 4.07 -6.28 -18.32
C PRO A 127 4.67 -7.68 -18.09
N ASN A 128 4.80 -8.10 -16.83
CA ASN A 128 5.52 -9.28 -16.40
C ASN A 128 4.73 -10.60 -16.54
N ARG A 129 3.43 -10.56 -16.84
CA ARG A 129 2.58 -11.76 -17.00
C ARG A 129 1.51 -11.54 -18.08
N GLN A 130 1.88 -11.59 -19.35
CA GLN A 130 0.94 -11.38 -20.46
C GLN A 130 0.21 -12.66 -20.91
N ASP A 131 0.80 -13.86 -20.69
CA ASP A 131 0.41 -15.06 -21.46
C ASP A 131 -0.30 -16.19 -20.69
N THR A 132 -0.73 -16.01 -19.44
CA THR A 132 -1.33 -17.12 -18.66
C THR A 132 -2.52 -16.74 -17.77
N LEU A 133 -3.25 -15.67 -18.08
CA LEU A 133 -4.31 -15.23 -17.18
C LEU A 133 -5.58 -16.09 -17.35
N LYS A 134 -5.75 -17.04 -16.44
CA LYS A 134 -7.01 -17.77 -16.26
C LYS A 134 -7.88 -17.01 -15.27
N THR A 135 -9.19 -17.02 -15.51
CA THR A 135 -10.14 -16.54 -14.52
C THR A 135 -10.04 -17.38 -13.27
N ILE A 136 -9.86 -16.72 -12.13
CA ILE A 136 -9.82 -17.38 -10.84
C ILE A 136 -11.26 -17.53 -10.31
N PRO A 137 -11.72 -18.74 -9.95
CA PRO A 137 -13.12 -19.00 -9.58
C PRO A 137 -13.42 -18.65 -8.12
N ILE A 138 -12.85 -17.56 -7.59
CA ILE A 138 -13.15 -17.04 -6.25
C ILE A 138 -13.55 -15.57 -6.34
N LEU A 139 -14.46 -15.15 -5.45
CA LEU A 139 -14.89 -13.77 -5.34
C LEU A 139 -13.72 -12.84 -4.98
N CYS A 140 -13.79 -11.58 -5.40
CA CYS A 140 -12.89 -10.54 -4.90
C CYS A 140 -13.67 -9.64 -3.97
N PHE A 141 -13.16 -9.43 -2.77
CA PHE A 141 -13.75 -8.49 -1.82
C PHE A 141 -12.98 -7.16 -1.78
N ILE A 142 -11.82 -7.04 -2.44
CA ILE A 142 -11.01 -5.82 -2.46
C ILE A 142 -11.85 -4.57 -2.82
N PRO A 143 -12.69 -4.58 -3.88
CA PRO A 143 -13.49 -3.40 -4.21
C PRO A 143 -14.52 -3.01 -3.15
N ALA A 144 -14.81 -3.88 -2.18
CA ALA A 144 -15.72 -3.63 -1.06
C ALA A 144 -15.00 -3.15 0.20
N VAL A 145 -13.66 -3.12 0.22
CA VAL A 145 -12.86 -2.71 1.40
C VAL A 145 -11.76 -1.69 1.09
N HIS A 146 -11.42 -1.48 -0.18
CA HIS A 146 -10.43 -0.48 -0.61
C HIS A 146 -11.09 0.73 -1.26
N PHE A 147 -10.52 1.90 -1.05
CA PHE A 147 -10.93 3.15 -1.68
C PHE A 147 -9.73 3.91 -2.28
N PRO A 148 -9.14 3.44 -3.39
CA PRO A 148 -7.92 4.05 -3.93
C PRO A 148 -8.23 5.37 -4.63
N ILE A 149 -7.62 6.46 -4.14
CA ILE A 149 -7.76 7.80 -4.70
C ILE A 149 -6.51 8.11 -5.53
N ARG A 150 -6.72 8.45 -6.80
CA ARG A 150 -5.64 8.84 -7.73
C ARG A 150 -5.20 10.29 -7.48
N PRO A 151 -4.00 10.71 -7.96
CA PRO A 151 -3.49 12.05 -7.74
C PRO A 151 -4.38 13.19 -8.26
N ASP A 152 -5.28 12.90 -9.21
CA ASP A 152 -6.26 13.82 -9.80
C ASP A 152 -7.62 13.81 -9.09
N GLY A 153 -7.73 13.11 -7.95
CA GLY A 153 -8.95 13.01 -7.14
C GLY A 153 -9.96 11.98 -7.63
N LYS A 154 -9.72 11.33 -8.77
CA LYS A 154 -10.61 10.25 -9.22
C LYS A 154 -10.36 8.98 -8.41
N VAL A 155 -11.42 8.21 -8.19
CA VAL A 155 -11.37 6.95 -7.42
C VAL A 155 -11.25 5.77 -8.39
N SER A 156 -10.25 4.91 -8.21
CA SER A 156 -10.09 3.67 -8.98
C SER A 156 -10.94 2.55 -8.39
N LEU A 157 -11.25 1.53 -9.19
CA LEU A 157 -11.98 0.34 -8.71
C LEU A 157 -11.26 -0.39 -7.58
N CYS A 158 -9.93 -0.57 -7.71
CA CYS A 158 -9.10 -1.26 -6.73
C CYS A 158 -7.62 -0.97 -6.96
N CYS A 159 -6.74 -1.55 -6.14
CA CYS A 159 -5.29 -1.43 -6.27
C CYS A 159 -4.69 -2.02 -7.57
N CYS A 160 -5.45 -2.78 -8.33
CA CYS A 160 -5.06 -3.29 -9.65
C CYS A 160 -5.56 -2.42 -10.81
N ASP A 161 -6.47 -1.47 -10.55
CA ASP A 161 -6.97 -0.52 -11.54
C ASP A 161 -6.11 0.75 -11.53
N THR A 162 -4.82 0.57 -11.83
CA THR A 162 -3.79 1.61 -11.74
C THR A 162 -4.06 2.77 -12.68
N TYR A 163 -4.56 2.48 -13.89
CA TYR A 163 -4.89 3.49 -14.90
C TYR A 163 -6.31 4.05 -14.75
N GLY A 164 -7.14 3.48 -13.86
CA GLY A 164 -8.50 3.96 -13.63
C GLY A 164 -9.46 3.64 -14.77
N GLU A 165 -9.31 2.49 -15.42
CA GLU A 165 -10.23 2.00 -16.47
C GLU A 165 -11.68 2.01 -15.98
N MET A 166 -11.88 1.76 -14.68
CA MET A 166 -13.17 1.84 -14.03
C MET A 166 -13.14 2.88 -12.91
N THR A 167 -13.39 4.13 -13.29
CA THR A 167 -13.49 5.24 -12.32
C THR A 167 -14.80 5.16 -11.54
N MET A 168 -14.67 5.10 -10.21
CA MET A 168 -15.78 4.91 -9.28
C MET A 168 -16.40 6.22 -8.77
N GLY A 169 -15.66 7.33 -8.88
CA GLY A 169 -16.07 8.65 -8.41
C GLY A 169 -14.95 9.67 -8.50
N ASP A 170 -15.20 10.86 -7.95
CA ASP A 170 -14.27 12.00 -7.96
C ASP A 170 -14.39 12.79 -6.65
N VAL A 171 -13.40 12.65 -5.77
CA VAL A 171 -13.37 13.29 -4.44
C VAL A 171 -13.11 14.80 -4.51
N SER A 172 -12.75 15.35 -5.68
CA SER A 172 -12.71 16.80 -5.86
C SER A 172 -14.10 17.41 -5.96
N LYS A 173 -15.13 16.59 -6.22
CA LYS A 173 -16.52 17.03 -6.43
C LYS A 173 -17.49 16.53 -5.37
N ASN A 174 -17.23 15.36 -4.80
CA ASN A 174 -18.13 14.69 -3.84
C ASN A 174 -17.36 14.29 -2.59
N SER A 175 -18.06 14.00 -1.50
CA SER A 175 -17.43 13.40 -0.33
C SER A 175 -17.08 11.93 -0.58
N ILE A 176 -16.10 11.38 0.15
CA ILE A 176 -15.81 9.95 0.16
C ILE A 176 -17.08 9.14 0.46
N LYS A 177 -17.86 9.58 1.45
CA LYS A 177 -19.11 8.93 1.88
C LYS A 177 -20.15 8.87 0.76
N ASP A 178 -20.32 9.94 0.00
CA ASP A 178 -21.28 9.97 -1.12
C ASP A 178 -20.86 9.03 -2.25
N ILE A 179 -19.57 9.00 -2.57
CA ILE A 179 -19.03 8.11 -3.59
C ILE A 179 -19.22 6.65 -3.16
N TRP A 180 -18.86 6.30 -1.92
CA TRP A 180 -18.98 4.94 -1.40
C TRP A 180 -20.43 4.42 -1.40
N ASN A 181 -21.39 5.29 -1.07
CA ASN A 181 -22.82 4.95 -1.05
C ASN A 181 -23.51 5.17 -2.41
N SER A 182 -22.75 5.44 -3.47
CA SER A 182 -23.31 5.72 -4.80
C SER A 182 -23.89 4.47 -5.46
N LYS A 183 -24.76 4.70 -6.46
CA LYS A 183 -25.29 3.61 -7.31
C LYS A 183 -24.18 2.85 -8.05
N THR A 184 -23.06 3.52 -8.33
CA THR A 184 -21.89 2.92 -8.99
C THR A 184 -21.30 1.81 -8.11
N TYR A 185 -21.06 2.08 -6.82
CA TYR A 185 -20.58 1.07 -5.88
C TYR A 185 -21.63 -0.01 -5.57
N GLU A 186 -22.91 0.35 -5.46
CA GLU A 186 -23.99 -0.63 -5.28
C GLU A 186 -24.05 -1.63 -6.46
N ASN A 187 -23.97 -1.13 -7.70
CA ASN A 187 -23.96 -1.97 -8.90
C ASN A 187 -22.69 -2.82 -8.98
N LEU A 188 -21.53 -2.25 -8.64
CA LEU A 188 -20.27 -2.97 -8.57
C LEU A 188 -20.37 -4.17 -7.61
N ASN A 189 -20.86 -3.97 -6.39
CA ASN A 189 -21.00 -5.03 -5.40
C ASN A 189 -21.92 -6.16 -5.90
N LYS A 190 -23.05 -5.82 -6.56
CA LYS A 190 -23.94 -6.81 -7.18
C LYS A 190 -23.28 -7.60 -8.30
N LEU A 191 -22.40 -6.99 -9.09
CA LEU A 191 -21.64 -7.68 -10.13
C LEU A 191 -20.55 -8.58 -9.52
N MET A 192 -19.84 -8.08 -8.51
CA MET A 192 -18.75 -8.82 -7.86
C MET A 192 -19.25 -10.09 -7.17
N ILE A 193 -20.42 -10.08 -6.54
CA ILE A 193 -21.06 -11.28 -5.96
C ILE A 193 -21.34 -12.36 -7.02
N LYS A 194 -21.60 -11.97 -8.27
CA LYS A 194 -21.84 -12.90 -9.38
C LYS A 194 -20.55 -13.48 -9.99
N GLY A 195 -19.38 -12.96 -9.61
CA GLY A 195 -18.08 -13.41 -10.09
C GLY A 195 -17.22 -12.31 -10.70
N ARG A 196 -15.90 -12.51 -10.66
CA ARG A 196 -14.90 -11.60 -11.24
C ARG A 196 -15.02 -11.48 -12.77
N ASP A 197 -15.53 -12.52 -13.42
CA ASP A 197 -15.74 -12.58 -14.88
C ASP A 197 -16.78 -11.57 -15.38
N LYS A 198 -17.58 -10.98 -14.48
CA LYS A 198 -18.59 -9.96 -14.83
C LYS A 198 -17.99 -8.58 -15.10
N LEU A 199 -16.73 -8.35 -14.74
CA LEU A 199 -16.02 -7.10 -15.03
C LEU A 199 -14.79 -7.40 -15.89
N LYS A 200 -14.63 -6.65 -16.99
CA LYS A 200 -13.54 -6.85 -17.95
C LYS A 200 -12.17 -6.84 -17.27
N ILE A 201 -11.90 -5.83 -16.43
CA ILE A 201 -10.65 -5.69 -15.69
C ILE A 201 -10.44 -6.82 -14.65
N CYS A 202 -11.52 -7.33 -14.05
CA CYS A 202 -11.40 -8.39 -13.03
C CYS A 202 -11.33 -9.80 -13.61
N LYS A 203 -11.82 -10.03 -14.83
CA LYS A 203 -11.96 -11.36 -15.44
C LYS A 203 -10.68 -12.18 -15.42
N TYR A 204 -9.55 -11.52 -15.62
CA TYR A 204 -8.22 -12.11 -15.70
C TYR A 204 -7.29 -11.63 -14.58
N CYS A 205 -7.85 -10.94 -13.58
CA CYS A 205 -7.07 -10.44 -12.47
C CYS A 205 -6.61 -11.58 -11.57
N ASP A 206 -5.28 -11.74 -11.50
CA ASP A 206 -4.60 -12.73 -10.65
C ASP A 206 -4.39 -12.25 -9.21
N TYR A 207 -4.93 -11.07 -8.85
CA TYR A 207 -4.85 -10.56 -7.49
C TYR A 207 -5.67 -11.44 -6.56
N TRP A 208 -4.98 -12.36 -5.91
CA TRP A 208 -5.54 -13.29 -4.95
C TRP A 208 -5.17 -12.88 -3.53
N ALA A 209 -6.11 -13.16 -2.65
CA ALA A 209 -6.12 -12.90 -1.22
C ALA A 209 -4.97 -13.52 -0.38
N GLU A 210 -3.94 -14.08 -1.00
CA GLU A 210 -2.75 -14.57 -0.27
C GLU A 210 -1.49 -13.80 -0.66
N ALA A 211 -1.61 -12.80 -1.53
CA ALA A 211 -0.56 -11.79 -1.65
C ALA A 211 -0.37 -11.14 -0.26
N PRO A 212 0.87 -10.83 0.17
CA PRO A 212 1.18 -10.29 1.50
C PRO A 212 0.29 -9.14 1.97
N GLY A 213 -0.37 -8.43 1.06
CA GLY A 213 -1.32 -7.35 1.32
C GLY A 213 -2.76 -7.77 1.67
N LEU A 214 -3.06 -9.05 1.96
CA LEU A 214 -4.41 -9.48 2.36
C LEU A 214 -4.46 -10.24 3.69
N LEU A 215 -3.31 -10.73 4.18
CA LEU A 215 -3.09 -10.83 5.63
C LEU A 215 -3.38 -9.49 6.32
N ASP A 216 -3.31 -8.39 5.58
CA ASP A 216 -3.62 -7.04 6.04
C ASP A 216 -5.07 -6.75 6.42
N HIS A 217 -6.04 -7.57 6.02
CA HIS A 217 -7.47 -7.25 6.22
C HIS A 217 -8.27 -8.34 6.94
N VAL A 218 -7.63 -9.48 7.22
CA VAL A 218 -8.23 -10.61 7.95
C VAL A 218 -7.72 -10.68 9.40
N TYR A 219 -6.58 -10.04 9.66
CA TYR A 219 -5.89 -10.07 10.94
C TYR A 219 -5.96 -8.71 11.61
N SER A 220 -5.95 -8.71 12.95
CA SER A 220 -5.84 -7.47 13.72
C SER A 220 -4.57 -6.70 13.32
N LEU A 221 -4.54 -5.40 13.57
CA LEU A 221 -3.36 -4.59 13.29
C LEU A 221 -2.09 -5.14 13.94
N GLU A 222 -2.22 -5.64 15.17
CA GLU A 222 -1.15 -6.30 15.91
C GLU A 222 -0.69 -7.59 15.22
N ASP A 223 -1.64 -8.43 14.79
CA ASP A 223 -1.35 -9.66 14.05
C ASP A 223 -0.69 -9.38 12.71
N ARG A 224 -1.01 -8.26 12.05
CA ARG A 224 -0.37 -7.86 10.79
C ARG A 224 1.05 -7.38 11.00
N VAL A 225 1.28 -6.49 11.97
CA VAL A 225 2.63 -6.06 12.33
C VAL A 225 3.48 -7.27 12.73
N LYS A 226 2.89 -8.21 13.49
CA LYS A 226 3.50 -9.49 13.86
C LYS A 226 3.78 -10.38 12.64
N ASN A 227 2.82 -10.54 11.74
CA ASN A 227 2.98 -11.33 10.51
C ASN A 227 4.02 -10.72 9.58
N PHE A 228 4.04 -9.39 9.40
CA PHE A 228 5.08 -8.70 8.64
C PHE A 228 6.46 -8.92 9.25
N LYS A 229 6.59 -8.81 10.58
CA LYS A 229 7.84 -9.09 11.32
C LYS A 229 8.26 -10.56 11.20
N ASN A 230 7.31 -11.49 11.11
CA ASN A 230 7.58 -12.92 10.93
C ASN A 230 7.89 -13.31 9.46
N MET A 231 7.38 -12.55 8.48
CA MET A 231 7.59 -12.76 7.04
C MET A 231 8.82 -12.02 6.50
N SER A 232 9.29 -10.99 7.18
CA SER A 232 10.67 -10.51 6.98
C SER A 232 11.61 -11.61 7.44
N LEU A 233 12.66 -11.88 6.65
CA LEU A 233 13.80 -12.68 7.13
C LEU A 233 14.08 -12.25 8.57
N PRO A 234 14.07 -13.16 9.55
CA PRO A 234 14.52 -12.82 10.89
C PRO A 234 15.84 -12.07 10.73
N LEU A 235 16.00 -10.94 11.40
CA LEU A 235 17.28 -10.23 11.46
C LEU A 235 18.44 -11.18 11.83
N ASN A 236 18.10 -12.32 12.45
CA ASN A 236 19.00 -13.41 12.83
C ASN A 236 19.39 -14.39 11.68
N ILE A 237 18.80 -14.34 10.48
CA ILE A 237 19.23 -15.18 9.34
C ILE A 237 20.43 -14.56 8.60
N LEU A 238 20.61 -13.24 8.68
CA LEU A 238 21.78 -12.58 8.08
C LEU A 238 23.07 -12.77 8.89
N GLU A 239 22.98 -13.27 10.14
CA GLU A 239 24.15 -13.63 10.95
C GLU A 239 24.74 -15.00 10.56
N ASN A 240 23.95 -15.89 9.94
CA ASN A 240 24.38 -17.26 9.61
C ASN A 240 25.01 -17.42 8.21
N ASN A 241 25.18 -16.35 7.43
CA ASN A 241 25.91 -16.36 6.16
C ASN A 241 27.34 -15.83 6.29
N LYS A 242 28.01 -16.09 7.43
CA LYS A 242 29.47 -15.94 7.55
C LYS A 242 30.25 -17.20 7.20
N ASP A 243 29.59 -18.35 7.02
CA ASP A 243 30.24 -19.65 6.82
C ASP A 243 29.65 -20.44 5.65
N ILE A 244 29.62 -19.87 4.44
CA ILE A 244 29.58 -20.67 3.20
C ILE A 244 30.53 -20.02 2.18
N ASN A 245 31.78 -20.46 2.25
CA ASN A 245 32.90 -20.39 1.28
C ASN A 245 32.92 -19.30 0.21
#